data_AF-A0A9W9YYH0-F1
#
_entry.id   AF-A0A9W9YYH0-F1
#
_cell.length_a   1.000
_cell.length_b   1.000
_cell.length_c   1.000
_cell.angle_alpha   90.00
_cell.angle_beta   90.00
_cell.angle_gamma   90.00
#
_symmetry.space_group_name_H-M   'P 1'
#
loop_
_entity.id
_entity.type
_entity.pdbx_description
1 polymer ?
#
loop_
_entity_poly.entity_id
_entity_poly.type
_entity_poly.pdbx_seq_one_letter_code
_entity_poly.pdbx_strand_id
1 'polypeptide(L)'
;MNEIQRECFCCLKKYHRAFLSTHPESLVIFHLKNIFLQTIEKTGAEMWTENNRVVCMMILLGNLLEALKKKHLRHFFMRSCNLFGAHQIENPEILESLVGIIEKIMENPMQFSKELIQEDIFSSLPTNRCATPNTSNPPKAMKTPKPERKS
;
A
#
# COMPACT_ATOMS: atom_id res chain seq x y z
N MET A 1 -5.61 -16.17 -14.83
CA MET A 1 -5.20 -15.93 -13.43
C MET A 1 -6.17 -16.66 -12.53
N ASN A 2 -5.68 -17.52 -11.65
CA ASN A 2 -6.53 -18.31 -10.74
C ASN A 2 -6.82 -17.55 -9.43
N GLU A 3 -7.61 -18.16 -8.54
CA GLU A 3 -8.03 -17.54 -7.28
C GLU A 3 -6.86 -17.30 -6.32
N ILE A 4 -6.01 -18.30 -6.10
CA ILE A 4 -4.83 -18.21 -5.22
C ILE A 4 -3.87 -17.12 -5.67
N GLN A 5 -3.63 -16.99 -6.99
CA GLN A 5 -2.86 -15.90 -7.58
C GLN A 5 -3.45 -14.53 -7.20
N ARG A 6 -4.77 -14.37 -7.33
CA ARG A 6 -5.45 -13.11 -6.96
C ARG A 6 -5.35 -12.83 -5.46
N GLU A 7 -5.56 -13.83 -4.62
CA GLU A 7 -5.46 -13.70 -3.17
C GLU A 7 -4.06 -13.31 -2.72
N CYS A 8 -3.03 -14.01 -3.20
CA CYS A 8 -1.64 -13.68 -2.90
C CYS A 8 -1.29 -12.25 -3.36
N PHE A 9 -1.73 -11.83 -4.55
CA PHE A 9 -1.49 -10.47 -5.01
C PHE A 9 -2.24 -9.43 -4.17
N CYS A 10 -3.48 -9.72 -3.78
CA CYS A 10 -4.23 -8.87 -2.86
C CYS A 10 -3.55 -8.75 -1.50
N CYS A 11 -3.04 -9.85 -0.96
CA CYS A 11 -2.24 -9.86 0.28
C CYS A 11 -0.98 -9.00 0.13
N LEU A 12 -0.23 -9.17 -0.96
CA LEU A 12 0.97 -8.37 -1.25
C LEU A 12 0.68 -6.87 -1.34
N LYS A 13 -0.46 -6.47 -1.94
CA LYS A 13 -0.89 -5.06 -1.95
C LYS A 13 -1.17 -4.52 -0.54
N LYS A 14 -1.74 -5.35 0.35
CA LYS A 14 -2.00 -4.94 1.74
C LYS A 14 -0.70 -4.68 2.49
N TYR A 15 0.27 -5.60 2.38
CA TYR A 15 1.62 -5.38 2.93
C TYR A 15 2.26 -4.10 2.38
N HIS A 16 2.13 -3.86 1.08
CA HIS A 16 2.66 -2.65 0.47
C HIS A 16 2.02 -1.38 1.04
N ARG A 17 0.70 -1.34 1.13
CA ARG A 17 -0.02 -0.18 1.68
C ARG A 17 0.37 0.11 3.12
N ALA A 18 0.41 -0.92 3.96
CA ALA A 18 0.63 -0.75 5.41
C ALA A 18 2.09 -0.50 5.77
N PHE A 19 3.05 -1.12 5.07
CA PHE A 19 4.44 -1.18 5.54
C PHE A 19 5.50 -0.75 4.52
N LEU A 20 5.21 -0.83 3.21
CA LEU A 20 6.23 -0.63 2.17
C LEU A 20 5.99 0.61 1.31
N SER A 21 4.93 1.38 1.59
CA SER A 21 4.66 2.63 0.90
C SER A 21 5.52 3.72 1.51
N THR A 22 6.34 4.37 0.68
CA THR A 22 7.31 5.39 1.11
C THR A 22 6.94 6.76 0.56
N HIS A 23 7.48 7.82 1.16
CA HIS A 23 7.42 9.16 0.60
C HIS A 23 8.84 9.75 0.48
N PRO A 24 9.32 10.10 -0.72
CA PRO A 24 8.69 9.92 -2.04
C PRO A 24 8.48 8.44 -2.41
N GLU A 25 7.60 8.18 -3.38
CA GLU A 25 7.25 6.82 -3.79
C GLU A 25 8.44 6.12 -4.47
N SER A 26 9.05 5.15 -3.79
CA SER A 26 10.16 4.35 -4.31
C SER A 26 9.73 2.93 -4.71
N LEU A 27 8.75 2.38 -3.98
CA LEU A 27 8.09 1.12 -4.28
C LEU A 27 6.60 1.40 -4.44
N VAL A 28 6.06 1.02 -5.60
CA VAL A 28 4.65 1.24 -5.98
C VAL A 28 4.04 -0.04 -6.50
N ILE A 29 2.70 -0.07 -6.61
CA ILE A 29 1.95 -1.25 -7.08
C ILE A 29 2.44 -1.76 -8.44
N PHE A 30 2.96 -0.88 -9.32
CA PHE A 30 3.55 -1.30 -10.60
C PHE A 30 4.75 -2.23 -10.43
N HIS A 31 5.62 -1.98 -9.45
CA HIS A 31 6.74 -2.87 -9.12
C HIS A 31 6.26 -4.24 -8.64
N LEU A 32 5.24 -4.27 -7.78
CA LEU A 32 4.65 -5.53 -7.29
C LEU A 32 4.02 -6.35 -8.42
N LYS A 33 3.37 -5.69 -9.40
CA LYS A 33 2.83 -6.38 -10.59
C LYS A 33 3.95 -7.08 -11.37
N ASN A 34 5.12 -6.46 -11.50
CA ASN A 34 6.26 -7.06 -12.20
C ASN A 34 6.81 -8.28 -11.45
N ILE A 35 6.98 -8.19 -10.12
CA ILE A 35 7.36 -9.35 -9.28
C ILE A 35 6.34 -10.48 -9.42
N PHE A 36 5.05 -10.16 -9.34
CA PHE A 36 3.98 -11.13 -9.40
C PHE A 36 3.91 -11.87 -10.74
N LEU A 37 3.95 -11.13 -11.86
CA LEU A 37 3.94 -11.72 -13.19
C LEU A 37 5.18 -12.60 -13.46
N GLN A 38 6.37 -12.15 -13.03
CA GLN A 38 7.60 -12.96 -13.14
C GLN A 38 7.53 -14.22 -12.29
N THR A 39 6.90 -14.14 -11.12
CA THR A 39 6.77 -15.28 -10.23
C THR A 39 5.82 -16.31 -10.84
N ILE A 40 4.66 -15.89 -11.36
CA ILE A 40 3.73 -16.77 -12.09
C ILE A 40 4.41 -17.45 -13.29
N GLU A 41 5.15 -16.68 -14.09
CA GLU A 41 5.86 -17.23 -15.26
C GLU A 41 6.89 -18.29 -14.87
N LYS A 42 7.63 -18.07 -13.77
CA LYS A 42 8.67 -18.99 -13.30
C LYS A 42 8.13 -20.24 -12.61
N THR A 43 7.04 -20.13 -11.86
CA THR A 43 6.56 -21.23 -10.99
C THR A 43 5.50 -22.12 -11.63
N GLY A 44 4.95 -21.74 -12.78
CA GLY A 44 3.88 -22.52 -13.42
C GLY A 44 2.54 -22.41 -12.68
N ALA A 45 1.47 -22.95 -13.27
CA ALA A 45 0.11 -22.84 -12.72
C ALA A 45 -0.13 -23.81 -11.55
N GLU A 46 0.54 -24.96 -11.57
CA GLU A 46 0.52 -26.04 -10.59
C GLU A 46 1.00 -25.60 -9.20
N MET A 47 1.85 -24.58 -9.13
CA MET A 47 2.33 -24.04 -7.86
C MET A 47 1.21 -23.31 -7.09
N TRP A 48 0.26 -22.69 -7.79
CA TRP A 48 -0.73 -21.78 -7.22
C TRP A 48 -2.00 -22.52 -6.79
N THR A 49 -1.85 -23.43 -5.84
CA THR A 49 -2.94 -24.19 -5.22
C THR A 49 -3.14 -23.75 -3.77
N GLU A 50 -4.31 -24.08 -3.22
CA GLU A 50 -4.66 -23.74 -1.83
C GLU A 50 -3.62 -24.23 -0.82
N ASN A 51 -3.17 -25.48 -0.98
CA ASN A 51 -2.15 -26.10 -0.13
C ASN A 51 -0.80 -25.37 -0.17
N ASN A 52 -0.55 -24.64 -1.26
CA ASN A 52 0.70 -23.94 -1.50
C ASN A 52 0.59 -22.42 -1.29
N ARG A 53 -0.57 -21.89 -0.86
CA ARG A 53 -0.80 -20.44 -0.75
C ARG A 53 0.25 -19.73 0.11
N VAL A 54 0.61 -20.31 1.26
CA VAL A 54 1.65 -19.75 2.15
C VAL A 54 3.00 -19.72 1.44
N VAL A 55 3.37 -20.82 0.77
CA VAL A 55 4.60 -20.92 -0.01
C VAL A 55 4.63 -19.88 -1.14
N CYS A 56 3.53 -19.72 -1.88
CA CYS A 56 3.41 -18.72 -2.93
C CYS A 56 3.65 -17.30 -2.41
N MET A 57 3.08 -16.97 -1.24
CA MET A 57 3.28 -15.66 -0.62
C MET A 57 4.74 -15.44 -0.20
N MET A 58 5.38 -16.46 0.37
CA MET A 58 6.79 -16.39 0.76
C MET A 58 7.72 -16.26 -0.46
N ILE A 59 7.41 -16.91 -1.58
CA ILE A 59 8.16 -16.73 -2.84
C ILE A 59 8.02 -15.30 -3.36
N LEU A 60 6.82 -14.70 -3.31
CA LEU A 60 6.61 -13.32 -3.73
C LEU A 60 7.43 -12.34 -2.88
N LEU A 61 7.40 -12.48 -1.56
CA LEU A 61 8.17 -11.65 -0.64
C LEU A 61 9.67 -11.86 -0.83
N GLY A 62 10.12 -13.10 -1.00
CA GLY A 62 11.51 -13.44 -1.27
C GLY A 62 12.02 -12.85 -2.59
N ASN A 63 11.22 -12.94 -3.66
CA ASN A 63 11.56 -12.34 -4.97
C ASN A 63 11.64 -10.81 -4.88
N LEU A 64 10.73 -10.19 -4.13
CA LEU A 64 10.79 -8.75 -3.87
C LEU A 64 12.04 -8.37 -3.08
N LEU A 65 12.34 -9.12 -2.01
CA LEU A 65 13.54 -8.94 -1.19
C LEU A 65 14.82 -9.03 -2.03
N GLU A 66 14.92 -10.06 -2.87
CA GLU A 66 16.05 -10.27 -3.76
C GLU A 66 16.21 -9.11 -4.76
N ALA A 67 15.11 -8.65 -5.36
CA ALA A 67 15.11 -7.53 -6.30
C ALA A 67 15.57 -6.22 -5.63
N LEU A 68 15.15 -5.97 -4.39
CA LEU A 68 15.56 -4.80 -3.61
C LEU A 68 17.04 -4.86 -3.25
N LYS A 69 17.53 -6.00 -2.72
CA LYS A 69 18.96 -6.20 -2.39
C LYS A 69 19.85 -6.02 -3.61
N LYS A 70 19.41 -6.49 -4.77
CA LYS A 70 20.14 -6.33 -6.04
C LYS A 70 19.98 -4.95 -6.67
N LYS A 71 19.09 -4.10 -6.13
CA LYS A 71 18.63 -2.85 -6.76
C LYS A 71 18.27 -3.05 -8.23
N HIS A 72 17.67 -4.21 -8.49
CA HIS A 72 17.38 -4.68 -9.83
C HIS A 72 16.05 -5.41 -9.90
N LEU A 73 15.06 -4.74 -10.48
CA LEU A 73 13.79 -5.33 -10.85
C LEU A 73 13.58 -5.14 -12.34
N ARG A 74 13.74 -6.22 -13.09
CA ARG A 74 13.47 -6.22 -14.53
C ARG A 74 12.00 -5.92 -14.80
N HIS A 75 11.70 -5.11 -15.80
CA HIS A 75 10.33 -4.95 -16.28
C HIS A 75 9.89 -6.23 -17.01
N PHE A 76 8.66 -6.69 -16.77
CA PHE A 76 8.13 -7.96 -17.28
C PHE A 76 8.11 -8.02 -18.81
N PHE A 77 7.54 -7.01 -19.47
CA PHE A 77 7.51 -6.93 -20.93
C PHE A 77 8.82 -6.39 -21.56
N MET A 78 9.43 -5.35 -20.97
CA MET A 78 10.68 -4.74 -21.47
C MET A 78 11.89 -5.26 -20.69
N ARG A 79 12.45 -6.40 -21.11
CA ARG A 79 13.50 -7.10 -20.35
C ARG A 79 14.80 -6.32 -20.14
N SER A 80 15.07 -5.28 -20.94
CA SER A 80 16.23 -4.39 -20.80
C SER A 80 16.04 -3.28 -19.75
N CYS A 81 14.81 -3.07 -19.28
CA CYS A 81 14.49 -1.99 -18.34
C CYS A 81 14.60 -2.47 -16.88
N ASN A 82 15.45 -1.81 -16.09
CA ASN A 82 15.50 -1.96 -14.64
C ASN A 82 14.63 -0.90 -13.95
N LEU A 83 13.57 -1.33 -13.29
CA LEU A 83 12.63 -0.49 -12.58
C LEU A 83 13.21 0.11 -11.29
N PHE A 84 14.26 -0.48 -10.73
CA PHE A 84 14.99 0.06 -9.57
C PHE A 84 16.28 0.80 -9.98
N GLY A 85 16.38 1.21 -11.25
CA GLY A 85 17.53 1.98 -11.72
C GLY A 85 17.60 3.37 -11.08
N ALA A 86 18.81 3.93 -11.01
CA ALA A 86 19.07 5.24 -10.41
C ALA A 86 18.30 6.42 -11.05
N HIS A 87 17.76 6.23 -12.26
CA HIS A 87 16.92 7.22 -12.95
C HIS A 87 15.44 7.16 -12.55
N GLN A 88 15.02 6.11 -11.83
CA GLN A 88 13.64 5.91 -11.36
C GLN A 88 13.49 6.18 -9.86
N ILE A 89 14.56 5.99 -9.10
CA ILE A 89 14.56 6.13 -7.64
C ILE A 89 15.59 7.18 -7.23
N GLU A 90 15.10 8.31 -6.74
CA GLU A 90 15.92 9.46 -6.35
C GLU A 90 16.82 9.16 -5.15
N ASN A 91 16.33 8.38 -4.18
CA ASN A 91 17.09 7.98 -3.00
C ASN A 91 17.21 6.44 -2.89
N PRO A 92 18.35 5.86 -3.30
CA PRO A 92 18.60 4.42 -3.22
C PRO A 92 18.61 3.85 -1.80
N GLU A 93 18.85 4.66 -0.77
CA GLU A 93 18.84 4.19 0.63
C GLU A 93 17.45 3.76 1.09
N ILE A 94 16.39 4.30 0.47
CA ILE A 94 15.02 3.87 0.73
C ILE A 94 14.84 2.38 0.36
N LEU A 95 15.56 1.89 -0.66
CA LEU A 95 15.49 0.46 -1.00
C LEU A 95 16.08 -0.42 0.11
N GLU A 96 17.14 0.02 0.78
CA GLU A 96 17.76 -0.71 1.89
C GLU A 96 16.85 -0.73 3.13
N SER A 97 16.12 0.36 3.41
CA SER A 97 15.14 0.36 4.50
C SER A 97 13.99 -0.61 4.23
N LEU A 98 13.54 -0.71 2.97
CA LEU A 98 12.53 -1.68 2.55
C LEU A 98 13.01 -3.13 2.69
N VAL A 99 14.29 -3.41 2.42
CA VAL A 99 14.91 -4.73 2.67
C VAL A 99 14.69 -5.15 4.13
N GLY A 100 15.05 -4.27 5.07
CA GLY A 100 14.92 -4.57 6.50
C GLY A 100 13.46 -4.76 6.96
N ILE A 101 12.49 -4.07 6.33
CA ILE A 101 11.07 -4.28 6.63
C ILE A 101 10.59 -5.64 6.12
N ILE A 102 10.97 -6.03 4.90
CA ILE A 102 10.55 -7.32 4.34
C ILE A 102 11.19 -8.49 5.09
N GLU A 103 12.45 -8.37 5.51
CA GLU A 103 13.09 -9.39 6.34
C GLU A 103 12.31 -9.63 7.64
N LYS A 104 11.89 -8.56 8.32
CA LYS A 104 11.06 -8.67 9.53
C LYS A 104 9.69 -9.31 9.25
N ILE A 105 9.06 -8.95 8.13
CA ILE A 105 7.80 -9.57 7.70
C ILE A 105 7.98 -11.08 7.50
N MET A 106 9.05 -11.49 6.83
CA MET A 106 9.33 -12.90 6.55
C MET A 106 9.75 -13.69 7.79
N GLU A 107 10.45 -13.05 8.74
CA GLU A 107 10.85 -13.65 10.03
C GLU A 107 9.64 -13.91 10.93
N ASN A 108 8.70 -12.96 11.01
CA ASN A 108 7.51 -13.08 11.85
C ASN A 108 6.24 -12.55 11.17
N PRO A 109 5.67 -13.28 10.19
CA PRO A 109 4.50 -12.83 9.44
C PRO A 109 3.24 -12.68 10.31
N MET A 110 3.18 -13.39 11.44
CA MET A 110 2.05 -13.35 12.38
C MET A 110 1.94 -12.03 13.16
N GLN A 111 3.05 -11.31 13.34
CA GLN A 111 3.02 -9.99 13.96
C GLN A 111 2.35 -8.97 13.01
N PHE A 112 2.81 -8.93 11.76
CA PHE A 112 2.31 -8.00 10.75
C PHE A 112 0.87 -8.30 10.32
N SER A 113 0.44 -9.57 10.35
CA SER A 113 -0.94 -9.92 9.99
C SER A 113 -1.98 -9.32 10.95
N LYS A 114 -1.66 -9.20 12.25
CA LYS A 114 -2.54 -8.56 13.23
C LYS A 114 -2.79 -7.09 12.91
N GLU A 115 -1.73 -6.38 12.51
CA GLU A 115 -1.79 -4.97 12.12
C GLU A 115 -2.61 -4.79 10.83
N LEU A 116 -2.44 -5.68 9.85
CA LEU A 116 -3.24 -5.66 8.61
C LEU A 116 -4.74 -5.89 8.85
N ILE A 117 -5.09 -6.82 9.76
CA ILE A 117 -6.49 -7.11 10.10
C ILE A 117 -7.14 -5.90 10.78
N GLN A 118 -6.40 -5.18 11.63
CA GLN A 118 -6.90 -3.97 12.26
C GLN A 118 -7.21 -2.90 11.22
N GLU A 119 -6.33 -2.65 10.24
CA GLU A 119 -6.61 -1.69 9.17
C GLU A 119 -7.86 -2.03 8.35
N ASP A 120 -8.08 -3.31 8.01
CA ASP A 120 -9.26 -3.74 7.27
C ASP A 120 -10.55 -3.46 8.07
N ILE A 121 -10.54 -3.73 9.37
CA ILE A 121 -11.69 -3.44 10.26
C ILE A 121 -11.98 -1.94 10.28
N PHE A 122 -10.97 -1.08 10.46
CA PHE A 122 -11.16 0.38 10.48
C PHE A 122 -11.59 0.95 9.13
N SER A 123 -11.14 0.38 8.00
CA SER A 123 -11.53 0.80 6.66
C SER A 123 -12.95 0.36 6.25
N SER A 124 -13.48 -0.67 6.93
CA SER A 124 -14.83 -1.22 6.68
C SER A 124 -15.92 -0.62 7.58
N LEU A 125 -15.55 0.17 8.60
CA LEU A 125 -16.51 0.93 9.40
C LEU A 125 -17.19 1.98 8.50
N PRO A 126 -18.54 2.06 8.47
CA PRO A 126 -19.20 3.11 7.73
C PRO A 126 -18.74 4.44 8.29
N THR A 127 -18.20 5.30 7.42
CA THR A 127 -17.93 6.69 7.76
C THR A 127 -19.27 7.32 8.08
N ASN A 128 -19.67 7.32 9.35
CA ASN A 128 -20.76 8.13 9.83
C ASN A 128 -20.36 9.57 9.53
N ARG A 129 -20.84 10.09 8.41
CA ARG A 129 -20.96 11.53 8.21
C ARG A 129 -21.81 11.99 9.39
N CYS A 130 -21.15 12.52 10.40
CA CYS A 130 -21.80 13.26 11.47
C CYS A 130 -22.57 14.39 10.78
N ALA A 131 -23.88 14.19 10.61
CA ALA A 131 -24.79 15.27 10.27
C ALA A 131 -24.67 16.27 11.42
N THR A 132 -24.12 17.45 11.11
CA THR A 132 -24.10 18.58 12.04
C THR A 132 -25.51 18.82 12.55
N PRO A 133 -25.73 19.01 13.86
CA PRO A 133 -27.04 19.40 14.36
C PRO A 133 -27.38 20.77 13.79
N ASN A 134 -28.56 20.88 13.15
CA ASN A 134 -29.15 22.15 12.76
C ASN A 134 -29.05 23.14 13.91
N THR A 135 -28.22 24.17 13.75
CA THR A 135 -28.14 25.28 14.68
C THR A 135 -29.43 26.08 14.51
N SER A 136 -30.25 26.06 15.55
CA SER A 136 -31.40 26.94 15.71
C SER A 136 -31.01 28.39 15.46
N ASN A 137 -31.86 29.10 14.71
CA ASN A 137 -31.76 30.53 14.42
C ASN A 137 -31.35 31.37 15.63
N PRO A 138 -30.42 32.34 15.48
CA PRO A 138 -30.18 33.33 16.52
C PRO A 138 -31.32 34.37 16.59
N PRO A 139 -31.65 34.90 17.78
CA PRO A 139 -32.68 35.91 17.94
C PRO A 139 -32.28 37.24 17.28
N LYS A 140 -33.26 37.90 16.66
CA LYS A 140 -33.13 39.22 16.01
C LYS A 140 -32.55 40.26 16.99
N ALA A 141 -31.43 40.86 16.61
CA ALA A 141 -30.88 42.01 17.30
C ALA A 141 -31.78 43.25 17.16
N MET A 142 -32.05 43.87 18.29
CA MET A 142 -32.78 45.13 18.46
C MET A 142 -31.92 46.29 17.93
N LYS A 143 -32.41 47.03 16.93
CA LYS A 143 -31.72 48.22 16.38
C LYS A 143 -31.76 49.36 17.40
N THR A 144 -30.59 49.83 17.82
CA THR A 144 -30.43 51.13 18.49
C THR A 144 -30.41 52.27 17.45
N PRO A 145 -30.94 53.47 17.76
CA PRO A 145 -30.99 54.57 16.81
C PRO A 145 -29.65 55.32 16.74
N LYS A 146 -29.30 55.77 15.53
CA LYS A 146 -28.13 56.59 15.17
C LYS A 146 -28.40 58.06 15.53
N PRO A 147 -27.46 58.79 16.16
CA PRO A 147 -27.65 60.23 16.38
C PRO A 147 -27.41 61.03 15.09
N GLU A 148 -28.36 61.92 14.79
CA GLU A 148 -28.27 62.96 13.76
C GLU A 148 -27.14 63.94 14.09
N ARG A 149 -26.21 64.17 13.15
CA ARG A 149 -25.42 65.40 13.11
C ARG A 149 -26.26 66.45 12.39
N LYS A 150 -26.65 67.50 13.11
CA LYS A 150 -27.09 68.76 12.50
C LYS A 150 -25.86 69.66 12.31
N SER A 151 -25.81 70.30 11.14
CA SER A 151 -24.94 71.42 10.80
C SER A 151 -25.12 72.60 11.75
#